data_AF-A0A1I6T7F6-F1
#
_entry.id   AF-A0A1I6T7F6-F1
#
_cell.length_a   1.000
_cell.length_b   1.000
_cell.length_c   1.000
_cell.angle_alpha   90.00
_cell.angle_beta   90.00
_cell.angle_gamma   90.00
#
_symmetry.space_group_name_H-M   'P 1'
#
loop_
_entity.id
_entity.type
_entity.pdbx_description
1 polymer ?
#
loop_
_entity_poly.entity_id
_entity_poly.type
_entity_poly.pdbx_seq_one_letter_code
_entity_poly.pdbx_strand_id
1 'polypeptide(L)'
;MAYVNGNLALQPKRKPEQRPQFRETKKVVIKRKSLPVQEKLLYMFTILVCVIVAGVVIFRYAQIYQMELQIKQLTKQHEQLTEQVAFLTSEYEKARDPKNIRDLAGKYGYVPTDDTPITVSPSVETPVASSKE
;
A
#
# COMPACT_ATOMS: atom_id res chain seq x y z
N MET A 1 42.91 -82.25 69.91
CA MET A 1 41.70 -83.03 69.56
C MET A 1 40.81 -83.06 70.79
N ALA A 2 39.58 -82.54 70.70
CA ALA A 2 38.61 -82.58 71.78
C ALA A 2 37.41 -83.42 71.30
N TYR A 3 37.37 -84.66 71.75
CA TYR A 3 36.21 -85.53 71.61
C TYR A 3 35.17 -85.11 72.63
N VAL A 4 33.98 -84.73 72.18
CA VAL A 4 32.79 -84.73 73.03
C VAL A 4 31.66 -85.36 72.22
N ASN A 5 31.42 -86.64 72.53
CA ASN A 5 30.21 -87.33 72.20
C ASN A 5 29.10 -86.78 73.10
N GLY A 6 28.02 -86.29 72.51
CA GLY A 6 26.85 -85.82 73.25
C GLY A 6 25.67 -85.66 72.30
N ASN A 7 24.58 -86.35 72.60
CA ASN A 7 23.32 -86.35 71.88
C ASN A 7 22.78 -84.91 71.71
N LEU A 8 23.10 -84.28 70.59
CA LEU A 8 22.70 -82.91 70.29
C LEU A 8 21.96 -82.93 68.96
N ALA A 9 20.63 -82.96 69.07
CA ALA A 9 19.69 -82.57 68.02
C ALA A 9 19.84 -81.08 67.70
N LEU A 10 21.05 -80.63 67.37
CA LEU A 10 21.31 -79.31 66.84
C LEU A 10 21.22 -79.45 65.32
N GLN A 11 19.99 -79.48 64.81
CA GLN A 11 19.79 -79.12 63.42
C GLN A 11 20.41 -77.73 63.25
N PRO A 12 21.43 -77.54 62.39
CA PRO A 12 21.89 -76.19 62.09
C PRO A 12 20.69 -75.48 61.46
N LYS A 13 20.12 -74.52 62.20
CA LYS A 13 19.01 -73.69 61.77
C LYS A 13 19.43 -73.02 60.45
N ARG A 14 18.98 -73.60 59.33
CA ARG A 14 19.23 -73.08 57.99
C ARG A 14 18.72 -71.64 58.00
N LYS A 15 19.62 -70.70 57.72
CA LYS A 15 19.31 -69.26 57.65
C LYS A 15 18.09 -69.10 56.75
N PRO A 16 17.03 -68.37 57.15
CA PRO A 16 15.89 -68.16 56.28
C PRO A 16 16.39 -67.52 54.98
N GLU A 17 16.04 -68.12 53.85
CA GLU A 17 16.34 -67.57 52.53
C GLU A 17 15.91 -66.10 52.49
N GLN A 18 16.88 -65.21 52.28
CA GLN A 18 16.59 -63.82 51.94
C GLN A 18 15.84 -63.84 50.61
N ARG A 19 14.52 -63.61 50.69
CA ARG A 19 13.70 -63.36 49.51
C ARG A 19 14.32 -62.17 48.77
N PRO A 20 14.67 -62.30 47.48
CA PRO A 20 15.16 -61.15 46.74
C PRO A 20 14.01 -60.13 46.66
N GLN A 21 14.18 -59.01 47.36
CA GLN A 21 13.26 -57.90 47.28
C GLN A 21 13.42 -57.30 45.88
N PHE A 22 12.58 -57.75 44.94
CA PHE A 22 12.54 -57.21 43.59
C PHE A 22 12.21 -55.73 43.68
N ARG A 23 13.23 -54.88 43.54
CA ARG A 23 13.05 -53.44 43.40
C ARG A 23 12.64 -53.20 41.96
N GLU A 24 11.39 -52.83 41.76
CA GLU A 24 10.92 -52.29 40.48
C GLU A 24 11.76 -51.06 40.12
N THR A 25 12.75 -51.23 39.25
CA THR A 25 13.52 -50.11 38.70
C THR A 25 12.61 -49.38 37.72
N LYS A 26 11.82 -48.45 38.22
CA LYS A 26 10.97 -47.59 37.40
C LYS A 26 11.88 -46.77 36.48
N LYS A 27 11.85 -47.10 35.18
CA LYS A 27 12.59 -46.37 34.15
C LYS A 27 12.11 -44.92 34.14
N VAL A 28 12.90 -44.01 34.70
CA VAL A 28 12.62 -42.57 34.64
C VAL A 28 12.87 -42.13 33.21
N VAL A 29 11.80 -42.02 32.42
CA VAL A 29 11.86 -41.44 31.09
C VAL A 29 12.02 -39.94 31.27
N ILE A 30 13.25 -39.44 31.14
CA ILE A 30 13.54 -38.01 31.10
C ILE A 30 12.93 -37.46 29.80
N LYS A 31 11.73 -36.89 29.88
CA LYS A 31 11.17 -36.13 28.76
C LYS A 31 12.04 -34.88 28.57
N ARG A 32 12.54 -34.68 27.35
CA ARG A 32 13.33 -33.49 27.00
C ARG A 32 12.49 -32.26 27.35
N LYS A 33 13.03 -31.34 28.16
CA LYS A 33 12.36 -30.07 28.47
C LYS A 33 11.99 -29.39 27.16
N SER A 34 10.71 -29.19 26.91
CA SER A 34 10.24 -28.31 25.85
C SER A 34 10.77 -26.91 26.13
N LEU A 35 11.46 -26.31 25.15
CA LEU A 35 11.88 -24.91 25.21
C LEU A 35 10.68 -24.04 25.58
N PRO A 36 10.85 -23.04 26.47
CA PRO A 36 9.75 -22.21 26.93
C PRO A 36 9.07 -21.54 25.73
N VAL A 37 7.74 -21.62 25.71
CA VAL A 37 6.91 -21.20 24.56
C VAL A 37 7.13 -19.72 24.21
N GLN A 38 7.49 -18.91 25.20
CA GLN A 38 7.78 -17.48 25.05
C GLN A 38 8.95 -17.19 24.09
N GLU A 39 10.07 -17.89 24.20
CA GLU A 39 11.24 -17.63 23.34
C GLU A 39 10.91 -17.94 21.89
N LYS A 40 10.23 -19.07 21.63
CA LYS A 40 9.79 -19.46 20.29
C LYS A 40 8.80 -18.47 19.68
N LEU A 41 7.91 -17.92 20.51
CA LEU A 41 6.92 -16.92 20.08
C LEU A 41 7.59 -15.59 19.70
N LEU A 42 8.58 -15.16 20.48
CA LEU A 42 9.35 -13.95 20.21
C LEU A 42 10.10 -14.05 18.87
N TYR A 43 10.74 -15.17 18.58
CA TYR A 43 11.38 -15.38 17.28
C TYR A 43 10.39 -15.32 16.12
N MET A 44 9.22 -15.96 16.23
CA MET A 44 8.20 -15.89 15.18
C MET A 44 7.67 -14.48 14.99
N PHE A 45 7.51 -13.71 16.07
CA PHE A 45 7.12 -12.31 16.00
C PHE A 45 8.17 -11.46 15.30
N THR A 46 9.47 -11.64 15.59
CA THR A 46 10.53 -10.88 14.90
C THR A 46 10.57 -11.13 13.40
N ILE A 47 10.36 -12.38 12.97
CA ILE A 47 10.26 -12.72 11.54
C ILE A 47 9.05 -12.03 10.92
N LEU A 48 7.90 -12.08 11.59
CA LEU A 48 6.67 -11.43 11.12
C LEU A 48 6.86 -9.92 10.95
N VAL A 49 7.45 -9.24 11.94
CA VAL A 49 7.76 -7.82 11.85
C VAL A 49 8.70 -7.53 10.68
N CYS A 50 9.74 -8.35 10.49
CA CYS A 50 10.68 -8.19 9.39
C CYS A 50 10.00 -8.31 8.02
N VAL A 51 9.10 -9.29 7.86
CA VAL A 51 8.32 -9.48 6.61
C VAL A 51 7.38 -8.31 6.37
N ILE A 52 6.71 -7.79 7.41
CA ILE A 52 5.84 -6.61 7.28
C ILE A 52 6.66 -5.40 6.83
N VAL A 53 7.80 -5.13 7.45
CA VAL A 53 8.68 -4.00 7.07
C VAL A 53 9.12 -4.14 5.62
N ALA A 54 9.59 -5.32 5.21
CA ALA A 54 9.98 -5.57 3.82
C ALA A 54 8.80 -5.37 2.85
N GLY A 55 7.60 -5.87 3.20
CA GLY A 55 6.39 -5.69 2.41
C GLY A 55 5.99 -4.22 2.26
N VAL A 56 6.05 -3.43 3.34
CA VAL A 56 5.75 -1.99 3.30
C VAL A 56 6.73 -1.25 2.41
N VAL A 57 8.03 -1.58 2.48
CA VAL A 57 9.04 -0.96 1.62
C VAL A 57 8.72 -1.24 0.15
N ILE A 58 8.53 -2.50 -0.24
CA ILE A 58 8.20 -2.86 -1.63
C ILE A 58 6.93 -2.16 -2.11
N PHE A 59 5.89 -2.13 -1.27
CA PHE A 59 4.63 -1.46 -1.59
C PHE A 59 4.81 0.05 -1.80
N ARG A 60 5.59 0.72 -0.95
CA ARG A 60 5.92 2.14 -1.11
C ARG A 60 6.68 2.40 -2.42
N TYR A 61 7.64 1.54 -2.77
CA TYR A 61 8.36 1.65 -4.04
C TYR A 61 7.44 1.51 -5.25
N ALA A 62 6.49 0.56 -5.22
CA ALA A 62 5.52 0.40 -6.30
C ALA A 62 4.62 1.63 -6.45
N GLN A 63 4.18 2.23 -5.34
CA GLN A 63 3.38 3.46 -5.37
C GLN A 63 4.13 4.65 -5.97
N ILE A 64 5.41 4.83 -5.59
CA ILE A 64 6.25 5.91 -6.11
C ILE A 64 6.41 5.77 -7.62
N TYR A 65 6.63 4.54 -8.11
CA TYR A 65 6.76 4.29 -9.54
C TYR A 65 5.48 4.64 -10.34
N GLN A 66 4.32 4.30 -9.81
CA GLN A 66 3.04 4.68 -10.44
C GLN A 66 2.87 6.20 -10.48
N MET A 67 3.27 6.89 -9.40
CA MET A 67 3.15 8.33 -9.29
C MET A 67 4.09 9.07 -10.27
N GLU A 68 5.32 8.59 -10.47
CA GLU A 68 6.24 9.15 -11.46
C GLU A 68 5.68 9.07 -12.88
N LEU A 69 5.04 7.96 -13.24
CA LEU A 69 4.42 7.80 -14.56
C LEU A 69 3.23 8.76 -14.73
N GLN A 70 2.40 8.91 -13.70
CA GLN A 70 1.29 9.87 -13.71
C GLN A 70 1.81 11.31 -13.86
N ILE A 71 2.85 11.69 -13.12
CA ILE A 71 3.46 13.01 -13.23
C ILE A 71 3.97 13.25 -14.66
N LYS A 72 4.69 12.29 -15.26
CA LYS A 72 5.16 12.42 -16.65
C LYS A 72 4.02 12.59 -17.65
N GLN A 73 2.91 11.87 -17.47
CA GLN A 73 1.74 12.00 -18.33
C GLN A 73 1.08 13.37 -18.18
N LEU A 74 0.89 13.83 -16.94
CA LEU A 74 0.33 15.14 -16.64
C LEU A 74 1.21 16.28 -17.17
N THR A 75 2.53 16.18 -17.02
CA THR A 75 3.46 17.17 -17.60
C THR A 75 3.33 17.26 -19.11
N LYS A 76 3.26 16.12 -19.82
CA LYS A 76 3.06 16.11 -21.28
C LYS A 76 1.74 16.74 -21.69
N GLN A 77 0.66 16.44 -20.96
CA GLN A 77 -0.64 17.05 -21.21
C GLN A 77 -0.62 18.56 -20.99
N HIS A 78 0.05 19.02 -19.92
CA HIS A 78 0.23 20.44 -19.64
C HIS A 78 1.01 21.16 -20.73
N GLU A 79 2.07 20.55 -21.24
CA GLU A 79 2.87 21.09 -22.34
C GLU A 79 2.01 21.23 -23.61
N GLN A 80 1.29 20.17 -23.99
CA GLN A 80 0.36 20.20 -25.12
C GLN A 80 -0.76 21.25 -24.98
N LEU A 81 -1.31 21.40 -23.77
CA LEU A 81 -2.31 22.42 -23.48
C LEU A 81 -1.73 23.83 -23.62
N THR A 82 -0.51 24.03 -23.15
CA THR A 82 0.19 25.32 -23.24
C THR A 82 0.47 25.70 -24.68
N GLU A 83 0.93 24.75 -25.50
CA GLU A 83 1.12 24.95 -26.94
C GLU A 83 -0.19 25.30 -27.66
N GLN A 84 -1.27 24.60 -27.35
CA GLN A 84 -2.59 24.88 -27.92
C GLN A 84 -3.07 26.28 -27.54
N VAL A 85 -2.91 26.69 -26.28
CA VAL A 85 -3.26 28.03 -25.83
C VAL A 85 -2.42 29.09 -26.54
N ALA A 86 -1.10 28.87 -26.68
CA ALA A 86 -0.21 29.79 -27.41
C ALA A 86 -0.61 29.90 -28.90
N PHE A 87 -0.98 28.78 -29.52
CA PHE A 87 -1.47 28.78 -30.90
C PHE A 87 -2.80 29.54 -31.03
N LEU A 88 -3.78 29.25 -30.17
CA LEU A 88 -5.09 29.91 -30.19
C LEU A 88 -4.99 31.40 -29.92
N THR A 89 -4.13 31.82 -28.99
CA THR A 89 -3.91 33.24 -28.68
C THR A 89 -3.27 33.97 -29.86
N SER A 90 -2.28 33.37 -30.52
CA SER A 90 -1.71 33.91 -31.76
C SER A 90 -2.77 34.05 -32.87
N GLU A 91 -3.59 33.02 -33.09
CA GLU A 91 -4.67 33.09 -34.09
C GLU A 91 -5.72 34.15 -33.74
N TYR A 92 -6.06 34.28 -32.46
CA TYR A 92 -6.95 35.33 -31.97
C TYR A 92 -6.37 36.73 -32.21
N GLU A 93 -5.08 36.93 -31.94
CA GLU A 93 -4.40 38.22 -32.20
C GLU A 93 -4.41 38.55 -33.70
N LYS A 94 -4.08 37.60 -34.57
CA LYS A 94 -4.16 37.76 -36.03
C LYS A 94 -5.57 38.07 -36.51
N ALA A 95 -6.59 37.46 -35.90
CA ALA A 95 -8.00 37.72 -36.24
C ALA A 95 -8.48 39.08 -35.72
N ARG A 96 -7.97 39.51 -34.56
CA ARG A 96 -8.28 40.80 -33.94
C ARG A 96 -7.55 41.96 -34.61
N ASP A 97 -6.50 41.70 -35.38
CA ASP A 97 -5.73 42.73 -36.06
C ASP A 97 -6.66 43.64 -36.90
N PRO A 98 -6.71 44.95 -36.59
CA PRO A 98 -7.67 45.88 -37.21
C PRO A 98 -7.42 46.03 -38.72
N LYS A 99 -6.21 45.77 -39.19
CA LYS A 99 -5.88 45.70 -40.63
C LYS A 99 -6.58 44.52 -41.30
N ASN A 100 -6.54 43.35 -40.68
CA ASN A 100 -7.19 42.14 -41.19
C ASN A 100 -8.71 42.30 -41.21
N ILE A 101 -9.28 42.93 -40.16
CA ILE A 101 -10.70 43.29 -40.09
C ILE A 101 -11.08 44.28 -41.21
N ARG A 102 -10.26 45.31 -41.48
CA ARG A 102 -10.50 46.26 -42.57
C ARG A 102 -10.42 45.61 -43.95
N ASP A 103 -9.47 44.69 -44.16
CA ASP A 103 -9.33 43.95 -45.41
C ASP A 103 -10.49 42.98 -45.65
N LEU A 104 -10.93 42.26 -44.60
CA LEU A 104 -12.14 41.43 -44.65
C LEU A 104 -13.38 42.29 -44.91
N ALA A 105 -13.54 43.40 -44.20
CA ALA A 105 -14.66 44.33 -44.40
C ALA A 105 -14.71 44.85 -45.85
N GLY A 106 -13.56 45.24 -46.42
CA GLY A 106 -13.46 45.65 -47.82
C GLY A 106 -13.84 44.54 -48.81
N LYS A 107 -13.42 43.29 -48.56
CA LYS A 107 -13.81 42.12 -49.37
C LYS A 107 -15.32 41.84 -49.34
N TYR A 108 -15.97 42.10 -48.20
CA TYR A 108 -17.42 41.98 -48.06
C TYR A 108 -18.20 43.22 -48.50
N GLY A 109 -17.51 44.24 -49.05
CA GLY A 109 -18.14 45.44 -49.61
C GLY A 109 -18.45 46.54 -48.60
N TYR A 110 -17.92 46.44 -47.37
CA TYR A 110 -18.07 47.48 -46.35
C TYR A 110 -17.01 48.57 -46.53
N VAL A 111 -17.42 49.83 -46.38
CA VAL A 111 -16.55 51.02 -46.51
C VAL A 111 -16.31 51.62 -45.12
N PRO A 112 -15.06 51.95 -44.75
CA PRO A 112 -14.78 52.62 -43.49
C PRO A 112 -15.49 53.97 -43.44
N THR A 113 -16.31 54.18 -42.42
CA THR A 113 -16.96 55.48 -42.14
C THR A 113 -16.02 56.27 -41.24
N ASP A 114 -15.61 57.46 -41.69
CA ASP A 114 -14.75 58.34 -40.91
C ASP A 114 -15.50 58.90 -39.68
N ASP A 115 -14.90 58.69 -38.50
CA ASP A 115 -15.04 59.41 -37.22
C ASP A 115 -16.41 59.92 -36.74
N THR A 116 -17.53 59.30 -37.14
CA THR A 116 -18.84 59.58 -36.55
C THR A 116 -19.38 58.36 -35.78
N PRO A 117 -19.63 58.46 -34.46
CA PRO A 117 -20.16 57.34 -33.69
C PRO A 117 -21.60 57.03 -34.12
N ILE A 118 -21.81 55.82 -34.63
CA ILE A 118 -23.15 55.30 -34.94
C ILE A 118 -23.87 55.09 -33.61
N THR A 119 -24.75 56.03 -33.25
CA THR A 119 -25.56 55.93 -32.04
C THR A 119 -26.80 55.11 -32.39
N VAL A 120 -26.88 53.88 -31.86
CA VAL A 120 -28.07 53.04 -32.05
C VAL A 120 -29.14 53.48 -31.06
N SER A 121 -30.21 54.12 -31.53
CA SER A 121 -31.37 54.44 -30.70
C SER A 121 -32.10 53.15 -30.30
N PRO A 122 -32.28 52.85 -29.00
CA PRO A 122 -33.05 51.69 -28.58
C PRO A 122 -34.53 52.03 -28.76
N SER A 123 -35.06 51.75 -29.95
CA SER A 123 -36.48 51.88 -30.21
C SER A 123 -36.90 50.67 -31.02
N VAL A 124 -37.16 49.58 -30.31
CA VAL A 124 -38.38 48.76 -30.42
C VAL A 124 -38.30 47.72 -29.30
N GLU A 125 -39.09 47.95 -28.25
CA GLU A 125 -39.48 46.91 -27.30
C GLU A 125 -39.97 45.69 -28.08
N THR A 126 -39.22 44.59 -28.03
CA THR A 126 -39.67 43.29 -28.53
C THR A 126 -39.96 42.42 -27.31
N PRO A 127 -41.17 41.84 -27.21
CA PRO A 127 -41.73 41.39 -25.95
C PRO A 127 -41.01 40.15 -25.41
N VAL A 128 -40.84 40.15 -24.09
CA VAL A 128 -40.37 39.00 -23.30
C VAL A 128 -41.27 37.81 -23.61
N ALA A 129 -40.70 36.78 -24.24
CA ALA A 129 -41.35 35.50 -24.42
C ALA A 129 -41.56 34.85 -23.04
N SER A 130 -42.82 34.83 -22.61
CA SER A 130 -43.34 34.08 -21.47
C SER A 130 -42.87 32.62 -21.54
N SER A 131 -41.97 32.24 -20.63
CA SER A 131 -41.77 30.85 -20.24
C SER A 131 -42.67 30.61 -19.03
N LYS A 132 -43.77 29.89 -19.26
CA LYS A 132 -44.64 29.34 -18.22
C LYS A 132 -43.83 28.39 -17.33
N GLU A 133 -44.01 28.54 -16.01
CA GLU A 133 -43.79 27.51 -14.99
C GLU A 133 -44.68 26.28 -15.22
#